data_AF-A0A2S9YWR1-F1
#
_entry.id   AF-A0A2S9YWR1-F1
#
_cell.length_a   1.000
_cell.length_b   1.000
_cell.length_c   1.000
_cell.angle_alpha   90.00
_cell.angle_beta   90.00
_cell.angle_gamma   90.00
#
_symmetry.space_group_name_H-M   'P 1'
#
loop_
_entity.id
_entity.type
_entity.pdbx_description
1 polymer ?
#
loop_
_entity_poly.entity_id
_entity_poly.type
_entity_poly.pdbx_seq_one_letter_code
_entity_poly.pdbx_strand_id
1 'polypeptide(L)'
;MLGAQTDPKDVTLPPPGEREWLIGQTAKLLAHPRHVSAYLRAPLLEATPAYFPDRWAGGEASVRRLLLRLLRYAGHPQHDVVVVIHEEDPARRGEVIAKPAPMRGKDPVAWFVRRDAEVLHFACELSALREPENLVPALARAVAHAHRVIAGVESPDNQRLIDVTGVVLGFGLLTTDACQRFYARNDGGFRTTRAESRLGALSVQDMSFLLAMQLEARGIDRRTRRRLLAKQQPNQAGFVREAQAWLTQQQPTVRARLGLPQPAQWPAPHDLEALTGPLEDPRRSASPEQLTSGSGVFDSEDLDERDDDEVSEHDHADDEPRRDIDLGIRGANRGKPVFRIERSGALRMAKLLGFPVLMIGGLLSRGNFGVDVPMQIVAPVAIGLAVLGLAVGSLFTDRRCSEPKCGSALREADRVCPLCGGVVMDVIHHPRERLGADEELVRKGKVTAEGLVVGWDEDANEDGDDDDDDDDDDVEPPRARV
;
A
#
# COMPACT_ATOMS: atom_id res chain seq x y z
N MET A 1 45.69 12.73 -7.93
CA MET A 1 44.79 13.00 -9.09
C MET A 1 43.44 13.47 -8.56
N LEU A 2 43.35 14.73 -8.13
CA LEU A 2 42.14 15.39 -7.66
C LEU A 2 41.91 16.56 -8.60
N GLY A 3 40.81 16.58 -9.38
CA GLY A 3 40.48 17.78 -10.15
C GLY A 3 39.76 17.61 -11.49
N ALA A 4 39.23 16.45 -11.85
CA ALA A 4 38.18 16.43 -12.87
C ALA A 4 36.88 16.90 -12.18
N GLN A 5 36.44 18.12 -12.46
CA GLN A 5 35.09 18.55 -12.12
C GLN A 5 34.14 17.59 -12.85
N THR A 6 33.50 16.69 -12.12
CA THR A 6 32.39 15.89 -12.65
C THR A 6 31.35 16.87 -13.20
N ASP A 7 30.99 16.73 -14.48
CA ASP A 7 29.90 17.49 -15.07
C ASP A 7 28.67 17.25 -14.17
N PRO A 8 27.93 18.29 -13.73
CA PRO A 8 26.71 18.09 -12.96
C PRO A 8 25.74 17.08 -13.58
N LYS A 9 25.78 16.90 -14.92
CA LYS A 9 25.01 15.90 -15.66
C LYS A 9 25.49 14.46 -15.44
N ASP A 10 26.76 14.24 -15.06
CA ASP A 10 27.29 12.92 -14.74
C ASP A 10 26.70 12.33 -13.45
N VAL A 11 26.07 13.17 -12.61
CA VAL A 11 25.43 12.71 -11.36
C VAL A 11 23.95 12.35 -11.59
N THR A 12 23.31 12.90 -12.63
CA THR A 12 21.87 12.75 -12.87
C THR A 12 21.51 11.60 -13.82
N LEU A 13 22.45 11.16 -14.66
CA LEU A 13 22.28 10.03 -15.58
C LEU A 13 23.08 8.81 -15.12
N PRO A 14 22.67 7.58 -15.48
CA PRO A 14 23.55 6.43 -15.33
C PRO A 14 24.86 6.63 -16.12
N PRO A 15 25.98 6.01 -15.68
CA PRO A 15 27.22 6.02 -16.44
C PRO A 15 27.03 5.57 -17.90
N PRO A 16 27.85 6.05 -18.87
CA PRO A 16 27.71 5.69 -20.29
C PRO A 16 27.57 4.19 -20.55
N GLY A 17 28.46 3.37 -19.97
CA GLY A 17 28.40 1.91 -20.14
C GLY A 17 27.14 1.28 -19.55
N GLU A 18 26.61 1.84 -18.46
CA GLU A 18 25.38 1.38 -17.82
C GLU A 18 24.15 1.73 -18.68
N ARG A 19 24.09 2.92 -19.28
CA ARG A 19 23.03 3.29 -20.24
C ARG A 19 22.97 2.33 -21.42
N GLU A 20 24.13 2.04 -22.01
CA GLU A 20 24.25 1.10 -23.12
C GLU A 20 23.85 -0.32 -22.71
N TRP A 21 24.22 -0.75 -21.50
CA TRP A 21 23.79 -2.03 -20.95
C TRP A 21 22.27 -2.09 -20.77
N LEU A 22 21.65 -1.07 -20.16
CA LEU A 22 20.19 -1.00 -19.93
C LEU A 22 19.40 -1.04 -21.25
N ILE A 23 19.84 -0.27 -22.26
CA ILE A 23 19.22 -0.29 -23.60
C ILE A 23 19.39 -1.68 -24.23
N GLY A 24 20.59 -2.24 -24.17
CA GLY A 24 20.89 -3.55 -24.73
C GLY A 24 20.08 -4.69 -24.09
N GLN A 25 19.94 -4.72 -22.76
CA GLN A 25 19.13 -5.73 -22.08
C GLN A 25 17.64 -5.57 -22.35
N THR A 26 17.15 -4.34 -22.44
CA THR A 26 15.75 -4.08 -22.81
C THR A 26 15.48 -4.54 -24.24
N ALA A 27 16.37 -4.20 -25.19
CA ALA A 27 16.26 -4.66 -26.57
C ALA A 27 16.28 -6.19 -26.69
N LYS A 28 17.15 -6.87 -25.92
CA LYS A 28 17.20 -8.34 -25.86
C LYS A 28 15.88 -8.94 -25.37
N LEU A 29 15.28 -8.38 -24.32
CA LEU A 29 13.96 -8.82 -23.85
C LEU A 29 12.88 -8.60 -24.91
N LEU A 30 12.90 -7.42 -25.55
CA LEU A 30 11.95 -7.05 -26.60
C LEU A 30 12.18 -7.77 -27.93
N ALA A 31 13.23 -8.57 -28.09
CA ALA A 31 13.39 -9.42 -29.27
C ALA A 31 12.29 -10.48 -29.37
N HIS A 32 11.63 -10.83 -28.26
CA HIS A 32 10.51 -11.76 -28.24
C HIS A 32 9.18 -11.02 -28.49
N PRO A 33 8.35 -11.42 -29.49
CA PRO A 33 7.12 -10.70 -29.86
C PRO A 33 6.13 -10.48 -28.70
N ARG A 34 5.98 -11.47 -27.81
CA ARG A 34 5.17 -11.35 -26.59
C ARG A 34 5.58 -10.17 -25.70
N HIS A 35 6.89 -9.94 -25.52
CA HIS A 35 7.39 -8.82 -24.72
C HIS A 35 7.22 -7.47 -25.43
N VAL A 36 7.31 -7.42 -26.76
CA VAL A 36 6.98 -6.21 -27.53
C VAL A 36 5.52 -5.82 -27.30
N SER A 37 4.60 -6.78 -27.40
CA SER A 37 3.18 -6.55 -27.14
C SER A 37 2.96 -6.04 -25.72
N ALA A 38 3.55 -6.68 -24.71
CA ALA A 38 3.46 -6.22 -23.33
C ALA A 38 4.00 -4.78 -23.17
N TYR A 39 5.19 -4.50 -23.70
CA TYR A 39 5.83 -3.18 -23.59
C TYR A 39 5.01 -2.03 -24.19
N LEU A 40 4.36 -2.29 -25.32
CA LEU A 40 3.58 -1.28 -26.04
C LEU A 40 2.16 -1.13 -25.48
N ARG A 41 1.52 -2.25 -25.12
CA ARG A 41 0.09 -2.29 -24.74
C ARG A 41 -0.15 -2.16 -23.23
N ALA A 42 0.80 -2.58 -22.39
CA ALA A 42 0.58 -2.59 -20.95
C ALA A 42 0.30 -1.17 -20.44
N PRO A 43 -0.69 -0.99 -19.56
CA PRO A 43 -0.90 0.29 -18.90
C PRO A 43 0.34 0.68 -18.09
N LEU A 44 0.61 1.98 -18.01
CA LEU A 44 1.61 2.51 -17.07
C LEU A 44 0.94 2.57 -15.70
N LEU A 45 1.14 1.52 -14.89
CA LEU A 45 0.37 1.34 -13.66
C LEU A 45 0.63 2.46 -12.65
N GLU A 46 -0.44 3.09 -12.17
CA GLU A 46 -0.39 4.07 -11.09
C GLU A 46 -0.94 3.41 -9.81
N ALA A 47 -0.39 3.73 -8.64
CA ALA A 47 -0.89 3.22 -7.35
C ALA A 47 -2.19 3.92 -6.94
N THR A 48 -3.25 3.77 -7.75
CA THR A 48 -4.56 4.37 -7.53
C THR A 48 -5.67 3.34 -7.68
N PRO A 49 -6.86 3.58 -7.11
CA PRO A 49 -8.00 2.69 -7.25
C PRO A 49 -8.42 2.42 -8.70
N ALA A 50 -8.09 3.33 -9.63
CA ALA A 50 -8.36 3.15 -11.06
C ALA A 50 -7.59 1.95 -11.68
N TYR A 51 -6.42 1.59 -11.13
CA TYR A 51 -5.63 0.43 -11.56
C TYR A 51 -5.69 -0.71 -10.53
N PHE A 52 -6.08 -0.43 -9.29
CA PHE A 52 -6.18 -1.41 -8.22
C PHE A 52 -7.53 -1.25 -7.52
N PRO A 53 -8.65 -1.64 -8.15
CA PRO A 53 -9.98 -1.45 -7.59
C PRO A 53 -10.33 -2.47 -6.50
N ASP A 54 -9.53 -3.54 -6.39
CA ASP A 54 -9.80 -4.65 -5.48
C ASP A 54 -9.75 -4.19 -4.01
N ARG A 55 -10.74 -4.63 -3.21
CA ARG A 55 -10.81 -4.29 -1.78
C ARG A 55 -9.58 -4.81 -1.05
N TRP A 56 -8.93 -3.93 -0.29
CA TRP A 56 -7.81 -4.27 0.60
C TRP A 56 -8.31 -4.43 2.04
N ALA A 57 -8.16 -5.62 2.60
CA ALA A 57 -8.44 -5.93 4.00
C ALA A 57 -7.18 -6.30 4.80
N GLY A 58 -6.00 -6.26 4.15
CA GLY A 58 -4.80 -6.93 4.66
C GLY A 58 -4.89 -8.45 4.53
N GLY A 59 -3.87 -9.15 5.02
CA GLY A 59 -3.80 -10.61 5.01
C GLY A 59 -3.61 -11.25 3.63
N GLU A 60 -3.61 -12.59 3.63
CA GLU A 60 -3.25 -13.42 2.48
C GLU A 60 -4.19 -13.19 1.29
N ALA A 61 -5.50 -13.19 1.53
CA ALA A 61 -6.51 -13.02 0.48
C ALA A 61 -6.35 -11.68 -0.27
N SER A 62 -5.97 -10.61 0.43
CA SER A 62 -5.73 -9.30 -0.21
C SER A 62 -4.45 -9.30 -1.05
N VAL A 63 -3.36 -9.92 -0.56
CA VAL A 63 -2.11 -10.09 -1.31
C VAL A 63 -2.35 -10.95 -2.55
N ARG A 64 -3.11 -12.04 -2.41
CA ARG A 64 -3.50 -12.95 -3.49
C ARG A 64 -4.22 -12.19 -4.61
N ARG A 65 -5.27 -11.42 -4.29
CA ARG A 65 -5.99 -10.60 -5.28
C ARG A 65 -5.07 -9.63 -6.00
N LEU A 66 -4.19 -8.96 -5.25
CA LEU A 66 -3.22 -8.03 -5.82
C LEU A 66 -2.23 -8.72 -6.78
N LEU A 67 -1.74 -9.91 -6.43
CA LEU A 67 -0.88 -10.71 -7.30
C LEU A 67 -1.60 -11.18 -8.57
N LEU A 68 -2.82 -11.69 -8.46
CA LEU A 68 -3.65 -12.07 -9.61
C LEU A 68 -3.89 -10.87 -10.55
N ARG A 69 -4.16 -9.69 -9.98
CA ARG A 69 -4.29 -8.44 -10.74
C ARG A 69 -2.99 -8.08 -11.48
N LEU A 70 -1.86 -8.14 -10.79
CA LEU A 70 -0.54 -7.87 -11.38
C LEU A 70 -0.17 -8.89 -12.46
N LEU A 71 -0.50 -10.17 -12.29
CA LEU A 71 -0.32 -11.21 -13.31
C LEU A 71 -1.20 -10.96 -14.53
N ARG A 72 -2.46 -10.55 -14.33
CA ARG A 72 -3.34 -10.13 -15.43
C ARG A 72 -2.72 -8.97 -16.22
N TYR A 73 -2.16 -7.96 -15.54
CA TYR A 73 -1.41 -6.88 -16.21
C TYR A 73 -0.17 -7.38 -16.96
N ALA A 74 0.52 -8.38 -16.41
CA ALA A 74 1.68 -9.01 -17.05
C ALA A 74 1.32 -9.99 -18.18
N GLY A 75 0.04 -10.16 -18.51
CA GLY A 75 -0.44 -11.06 -19.57
C GLY A 75 -0.52 -12.54 -19.16
N HIS A 76 -0.68 -12.80 -17.86
CA HIS A 76 -0.68 -14.13 -17.25
C HIS A 76 -1.96 -14.43 -16.43
N PRO A 77 -3.17 -14.18 -16.96
CA PRO A 77 -4.41 -14.35 -16.20
C PRO A 77 -4.75 -15.81 -15.84
N GLN A 78 -4.13 -16.79 -16.51
CA GLN A 78 -4.41 -18.22 -16.34
C GLN A 78 -3.76 -18.84 -15.10
N HIS A 79 -2.78 -18.16 -14.49
CA HIS A 79 -2.05 -18.70 -13.34
C HIS A 79 -2.79 -18.43 -12.04
N ASP A 80 -2.89 -19.43 -11.17
CA ASP A 80 -3.27 -19.22 -9.77
C ASP A 80 -2.05 -18.84 -8.94
N VAL A 81 -2.27 -18.31 -7.74
CA VAL A 81 -1.22 -17.94 -6.81
C VAL A 81 -1.49 -18.48 -5.41
N VAL A 82 -0.41 -18.92 -4.76
CA VAL A 82 -0.33 -19.25 -3.34
C VAL A 82 0.56 -18.21 -2.67
N VAL A 83 0.15 -17.70 -1.52
CA VAL A 83 0.87 -16.66 -0.80
C VAL A 83 1.16 -17.14 0.61
N VAL A 84 2.40 -16.98 1.06
CA VAL A 84 2.76 -17.18 2.46
C VAL A 84 3.21 -15.87 3.08
N ILE A 85 2.62 -15.53 4.23
CA ILE A 85 2.97 -14.34 5.00
C ILE A 85 3.83 -14.78 6.19
N HIS A 86 5.04 -14.23 6.28
CA HIS A 86 5.96 -14.50 7.38
C HIS A 86 5.80 -13.45 8.47
N GLU A 87 5.59 -13.88 9.72
CA GLU A 87 5.35 -12.99 10.87
C GLU A 87 6.61 -12.26 11.35
N GLU A 88 7.78 -12.85 11.15
CA GLU A 88 9.05 -12.25 11.57
C GLU A 88 9.43 -11.02 10.72
N ASP A 89 9.78 -9.92 11.39
CA ASP A 89 10.17 -8.65 10.76
C ASP A 89 11.59 -8.21 11.20
N PRO A 90 12.59 -8.20 10.29
CA PRO A 90 12.61 -8.86 8.99
C PRO A 90 12.80 -10.39 9.14
N ALA A 91 12.14 -11.17 8.30
CA ALA A 91 12.25 -12.63 8.38
C ALA A 91 13.68 -13.07 8.01
N ARG A 92 14.31 -13.91 8.83
CA ARG A 92 15.75 -14.19 8.66
C ARG A 92 16.01 -15.08 7.45
N ARG A 93 17.10 -14.78 6.75
CA ARG A 93 17.54 -15.58 5.59
C ARG A 93 17.96 -16.98 6.05
N GLY A 94 17.51 -18.00 5.33
CA GLY A 94 17.78 -19.41 5.65
C GLY A 94 16.70 -20.05 6.52
N GLU A 95 15.99 -19.24 7.31
CA GLU A 95 14.78 -19.66 8.05
C GLU A 95 13.54 -19.59 7.14
N VAL A 96 13.59 -18.75 6.10
CA VAL A 96 12.50 -18.57 5.13
C VAL A 96 12.86 -19.09 3.74
N ILE A 97 11.95 -19.89 3.18
CA ILE A 97 12.10 -20.55 1.88
C ILE A 97 12.28 -19.52 0.75
N ALA A 98 13.34 -19.74 -0.04
CA ALA A 98 13.67 -19.01 -1.25
C ALA A 98 13.77 -17.47 -1.11
N LYS A 99 13.96 -16.95 0.11
CA LYS A 99 14.14 -15.49 0.30
C LYS A 99 15.43 -15.03 -0.41
N PRO A 100 15.35 -14.06 -1.36
CA PRO A 100 16.51 -13.58 -2.07
C PRO A 100 17.55 -12.97 -1.13
N ALA A 101 18.81 -12.95 -1.56
CA ALA A 101 19.84 -12.21 -0.83
C ALA A 101 19.49 -10.71 -0.76
N PRO A 102 19.85 -10.03 0.35
CA PRO A 102 19.58 -8.61 0.52
C PRO A 102 20.15 -7.81 -0.65
N MET A 103 19.35 -6.85 -1.09
CA MET A 103 19.62 -6.01 -2.23
C MET A 103 20.08 -4.65 -1.74
N ARG A 104 21.31 -4.25 -2.06
CA ARG A 104 21.86 -2.95 -1.64
C ARG A 104 21.71 -2.68 -0.13
N GLY A 105 21.79 -3.74 0.67
CA GLY A 105 21.73 -3.70 2.14
C GLY A 105 20.33 -3.78 2.75
N LYS A 106 19.29 -4.16 2.00
CA LYS A 106 17.94 -4.40 2.56
C LYS A 106 17.33 -5.69 2.05
N ASP A 107 16.63 -6.38 2.93
CA ASP A 107 15.90 -7.59 2.58
C ASP A 107 14.65 -7.28 1.74
N PRO A 108 14.30 -8.14 0.78
CA PRO A 108 13.07 -8.00 0.04
C PRO A 108 11.87 -8.30 0.95
N VAL A 109 10.90 -7.38 0.97
CA VAL A 109 9.66 -7.51 1.76
C VAL A 109 8.61 -8.41 1.09
N ALA A 110 8.77 -8.68 -0.21
CA ALA A 110 7.98 -9.64 -0.98
C ALA A 110 8.83 -10.24 -2.10
N TRP A 111 8.66 -11.53 -2.38
CA TRP A 111 9.42 -12.25 -3.40
C TRP A 111 8.61 -13.40 -4.03
N PHE A 112 9.07 -13.81 -5.21
CA PHE A 112 8.61 -15.02 -5.87
C PHE A 112 9.43 -16.21 -5.34
N VAL A 113 8.75 -17.31 -5.02
CA VAL A 113 9.34 -18.50 -4.42
C VAL A 113 9.63 -19.54 -5.50
N ARG A 114 8.59 -20.00 -6.19
CA ARG A 114 8.66 -21.05 -7.21
C ARG A 114 7.40 -21.08 -8.06
N ARG A 115 7.47 -21.82 -9.17
CA ARG A 115 6.32 -22.19 -10.00
C ARG A 115 6.11 -23.69 -9.91
N ASP A 116 4.87 -24.10 -9.66
CA ASP A 116 4.43 -25.49 -9.73
C ASP A 116 3.28 -25.59 -10.74
N ALA A 117 3.53 -26.17 -11.91
CA ALA A 117 2.61 -26.19 -13.05
C ALA A 117 1.99 -24.80 -13.34
N GLU A 118 0.71 -24.62 -13.05
CA GLU A 118 -0.05 -23.38 -13.26
C GLU A 118 -0.18 -22.51 -12.00
N VAL A 119 0.39 -22.95 -10.86
CA VAL A 119 0.36 -22.25 -9.58
C VAL A 119 1.70 -21.56 -9.32
N LEU A 120 1.64 -20.28 -8.97
CA LEU A 120 2.80 -19.47 -8.64
C LEU A 120 2.85 -19.22 -7.13
N HIS A 121 3.97 -19.56 -6.50
CA HIS A 121 4.16 -19.35 -5.07
C HIS A 121 4.89 -18.04 -4.83
N PHE A 122 4.30 -17.21 -3.97
CA PHE A 122 4.85 -15.95 -3.52
C PHE A 122 4.94 -15.94 -1.99
N ALA A 123 5.82 -15.10 -1.46
CA ALA A 123 5.89 -14.84 -0.04
C ALA A 123 6.13 -13.36 0.24
N CYS A 124 5.68 -12.90 1.40
CA CYS A 124 5.92 -11.54 1.88
C CYS A 124 6.00 -11.46 3.40
N GLU A 125 6.56 -10.38 3.91
CA GLU A 125 6.62 -10.09 5.34
C GLU A 125 5.30 -9.48 5.84
N LEU A 126 4.89 -9.83 7.06
CA LEU A 126 3.69 -9.30 7.70
C LEU A 126 3.77 -7.77 7.87
N SER A 127 4.95 -7.23 8.16
CA SER A 127 5.19 -5.79 8.29
C SER A 127 4.86 -5.02 7.01
N ALA A 128 5.12 -5.62 5.84
CA ALA A 128 4.85 -5.03 4.54
C ALA A 128 3.35 -4.79 4.30
N LEU A 129 2.46 -5.57 4.92
CA LEU A 129 1.00 -5.41 4.78
C LEU A 129 0.48 -4.09 5.35
N ARG A 130 1.24 -3.46 6.25
CA ARG A 130 0.91 -2.17 6.86
C ARG A 130 1.29 -0.99 5.96
N GLU A 131 2.15 -1.21 4.97
CA GLU A 131 2.72 -0.19 4.09
C GLU A 131 2.42 -0.54 2.62
N PRO A 132 1.15 -0.41 2.17
CA PRO A 132 0.73 -0.79 0.82
C PRO A 132 1.54 -0.08 -0.27
N GLU A 133 2.00 1.14 -0.01
CA GLU A 133 2.88 1.89 -0.92
C GLU A 133 4.20 1.18 -1.20
N ASN A 134 4.72 0.37 -0.27
CA ASN A 134 5.95 -0.40 -0.42
C ASN A 134 5.66 -1.84 -0.89
N LEU A 135 4.55 -2.41 -0.45
CA LEU A 135 4.14 -3.76 -0.82
C LEU A 135 3.76 -3.90 -2.30
N VAL A 136 2.93 -2.99 -2.84
CA VAL A 136 2.47 -3.08 -4.23
C VAL A 136 3.65 -3.10 -5.22
N PRO A 137 4.63 -2.19 -5.14
CA PRO A 137 5.83 -2.25 -5.98
C PRO A 137 6.68 -3.50 -5.75
N ALA A 138 6.79 -3.99 -4.52
CA ALA A 138 7.53 -5.22 -4.22
C ALA A 138 6.88 -6.46 -4.84
N LEU A 139 5.55 -6.57 -4.79
CA LEU A 139 4.80 -7.63 -5.46
C LEU A 139 4.87 -7.49 -6.98
N ALA A 140 4.82 -6.28 -7.53
CA ALA A 140 5.00 -6.05 -8.97
C ALA A 140 6.38 -6.54 -9.44
N ARG A 141 7.42 -6.33 -8.63
CA ARG A 141 8.76 -6.86 -8.87
C ARG A 141 8.81 -8.39 -8.74
N ALA A 142 8.15 -8.98 -7.76
CA ALA A 142 8.03 -10.44 -7.64
C ALA A 142 7.31 -11.05 -8.86
N VAL A 143 6.27 -10.40 -9.38
CA VAL A 143 5.58 -10.80 -10.62
C VAL A 143 6.50 -10.68 -11.83
N ALA A 144 7.38 -9.67 -11.89
CA ALA A 144 8.39 -9.58 -12.94
C ALA A 144 9.39 -10.76 -12.89
N HIS A 145 9.74 -11.24 -11.69
CA HIS A 145 10.54 -12.46 -11.53
C HIS A 145 9.76 -13.70 -11.98
N ALA A 146 8.51 -13.87 -11.54
CA ALA A 146 7.64 -14.96 -11.98
C ALA A 146 7.48 -14.98 -13.52
N HIS A 147 7.29 -13.81 -14.14
CA HIS A 147 7.21 -13.66 -15.59
C HIS A 147 8.46 -14.20 -16.30
N ARG A 148 9.66 -13.94 -15.76
CA ARG A 148 10.92 -14.48 -16.31
C ARG A 148 10.96 -16.01 -16.24
N VAL A 149 10.53 -16.58 -15.12
CA VAL A 149 10.44 -18.05 -14.95
C VAL A 149 9.43 -18.65 -15.93
N ILE A 150 8.25 -18.04 -16.08
CA ILE A 150 7.21 -18.49 -17.03
C ILE A 150 7.72 -18.43 -18.47
N ALA A 151 8.45 -17.37 -18.82
CA ALA A 151 9.01 -17.17 -20.16
C ALA A 151 10.23 -18.05 -20.45
N GLY A 152 10.78 -18.76 -19.45
CA GLY A 152 11.96 -19.61 -19.62
C GLY A 152 13.21 -18.84 -20.05
N VAL A 153 13.35 -17.58 -19.64
CA VAL A 153 14.53 -16.77 -20.00
C VAL A 153 15.76 -17.23 -19.22
N GLU A 154 16.94 -17.07 -19.81
CA GLU A 154 18.21 -17.36 -19.14
C GLU A 154 18.40 -16.53 -17.87
N SER A 155 18.90 -17.16 -16.81
CA SER A 155 19.13 -16.54 -15.50
C SER A 155 17.88 -15.79 -14.99
N PRO A 156 16.77 -16.51 -14.73
CA PRO A 156 15.53 -15.88 -14.30
C PRO A 156 15.70 -15.09 -12.99
N ASP A 157 16.60 -15.55 -12.11
CA ASP A 157 16.87 -14.97 -10.78
C ASP A 157 17.81 -13.76 -10.79
N ASN A 158 18.30 -13.33 -11.97
CA ASN A 158 19.16 -12.15 -12.08
C ASN A 158 18.38 -10.89 -11.68
N GLN A 159 18.68 -10.38 -10.50
CA GLN A 159 17.93 -9.31 -9.85
C GLN A 159 17.88 -8.00 -10.66
N ARG A 160 18.93 -7.65 -11.41
CA ARG A 160 18.92 -6.46 -12.27
C ARG A 160 18.02 -6.67 -13.48
N LEU A 161 18.01 -7.87 -14.05
CA LEU A 161 17.13 -8.21 -15.18
C LEU A 161 15.66 -8.33 -14.75
N ILE A 162 15.39 -8.71 -13.50
CA ILE A 162 14.05 -8.63 -12.90
C ILE A 162 13.53 -7.19 -12.92
N ASP A 163 14.35 -6.22 -12.51
CA ASP A 163 13.97 -4.80 -12.51
C ASP A 163 13.71 -4.28 -13.94
N VAL A 164 14.58 -4.63 -14.91
CA VAL A 164 14.35 -4.32 -16.34
C VAL A 164 13.04 -4.92 -16.83
N THR A 165 12.76 -6.18 -16.46
CA THR A 165 11.52 -6.87 -16.84
C THR A 165 10.30 -6.17 -16.23
N GLY A 166 10.35 -5.71 -14.99
CA GLY A 166 9.25 -4.97 -14.36
C GLY A 166 8.87 -3.71 -15.13
N VAL A 167 9.86 -2.95 -15.61
CA VAL A 167 9.60 -1.79 -16.48
C VAL A 167 8.96 -2.24 -17.79
N VAL A 168 9.47 -3.31 -18.42
CA VAL A 168 8.91 -3.84 -19.67
C VAL A 168 7.43 -4.23 -19.54
N LEU A 169 7.03 -4.77 -18.39
CA LEU A 169 5.64 -5.15 -18.09
C LEU A 169 4.73 -3.97 -17.72
N GLY A 170 5.24 -2.74 -17.72
CA GLY A 170 4.46 -1.54 -17.38
C GLY A 170 4.46 -1.16 -15.90
N PHE A 171 5.25 -1.85 -15.07
CA PHE A 171 5.36 -1.58 -13.63
C PHE A 171 6.34 -0.44 -13.29
N GLY A 172 6.95 0.18 -14.31
CA GLY A 172 8.04 1.14 -14.13
C GLY A 172 7.70 2.33 -13.22
N LEU A 173 6.47 2.86 -13.27
CA LEU A 173 6.07 3.95 -12.37
C LEU A 173 6.06 3.53 -10.89
N LEU A 174 5.60 2.31 -10.61
CA LEU A 174 5.53 1.78 -9.24
C LEU A 174 6.94 1.50 -8.71
N THR A 175 7.74 0.78 -9.50
CA THR A 175 9.06 0.31 -9.07
C THR A 175 10.09 1.44 -9.04
N THR A 176 10.03 2.41 -9.95
CA THR A 176 10.92 3.58 -9.94
C THR A 176 10.63 4.50 -8.75
N ASP A 177 9.37 4.68 -8.36
CA ASP A 177 9.08 5.48 -7.17
C ASP A 177 9.58 4.80 -5.88
N ALA A 178 9.42 3.48 -5.81
CA ALA A 178 9.80 2.68 -4.64
C ALA A 178 11.29 2.31 -4.58
N CYS A 179 12.07 2.51 -5.65
CA CYS A 179 13.48 2.08 -5.67
C CYS A 179 14.34 2.76 -4.57
N GLN A 180 13.98 3.98 -4.18
CA GLN A 180 14.52 4.66 -3.01
C GLN A 180 13.51 5.67 -2.45
N ARG A 181 13.03 5.43 -1.23
CA ARG A 181 12.15 6.37 -0.52
C ARG A 181 12.77 6.77 0.81
N PHE A 182 12.48 7.99 1.22
CA PHE A 182 12.81 8.47 2.56
C PHE A 182 11.52 8.83 3.27
N TYR A 183 11.34 8.32 4.48
CA TYR A 183 10.20 8.63 5.31
C TYR A 183 10.66 8.99 6.72
N ALA A 184 9.87 9.80 7.39
CA ALA A 184 10.09 10.08 8.81
C ALA A 184 9.48 8.92 9.60
N ARG A 185 10.30 8.20 10.36
CA ARG A 185 9.87 7.16 11.27
C ARG A 185 9.84 7.75 12.68
N ASN A 186 8.72 7.53 13.38
CA ASN A 186 8.56 7.92 14.78
C ASN A 186 8.69 6.67 15.64
N ASP A 187 9.88 6.43 16.20
CA ASP A 187 10.15 5.26 17.06
C ASP A 187 9.62 5.46 18.50
N GLY A 188 8.49 6.14 18.67
CA GLY A 188 7.87 6.43 19.98
C GLY A 188 8.57 7.51 20.82
N GLY A 189 9.71 8.04 20.38
CA GLY A 189 10.41 9.17 21.02
C GLY A 189 10.12 10.53 20.38
N PHE A 190 10.63 11.61 21.00
CA PHE A 190 10.54 12.98 20.46
C PHE A 190 11.43 13.25 19.23
N ARG A 191 12.20 12.27 18.78
CA ARG A 191 13.09 12.38 17.62
C ARG A 191 12.50 11.63 16.44
N THR A 192 12.18 12.36 15.37
CA THR A 192 11.90 11.80 14.05
C THR A 192 13.21 11.28 13.45
N THR A 193 13.33 9.97 13.26
CA THR A 193 14.46 9.37 12.53
C THR A 193 14.11 9.33 11.05
N ARG A 194 15.06 9.66 10.18
CA ARG A 194 14.86 9.50 8.74
C ARG A 194 15.13 8.04 8.41
N ALA A 195 14.08 7.29 8.13
CA ALA A 195 14.19 5.94 7.59
C ALA A 195 14.27 6.00 6.06
N GLU A 196 14.98 5.05 5.50
CA GLU A 196 15.06 4.84 4.07
C GLU A 196 14.34 3.52 3.75
N SER A 197 13.71 3.42 2.59
CA SER A 197 13.28 2.14 1.99
C SER A 197 13.94 2.03 0.61
N ARG A 198 14.34 0.82 0.21
CA ARG A 198 14.95 0.55 -1.10
C ARG A 198 14.31 -0.70 -1.69
N LEU A 199 14.04 -0.63 -2.99
CA LEU A 199 13.50 -1.74 -3.77
C LEU A 199 14.38 -1.96 -5.01
N GLY A 200 14.72 -3.22 -5.29
CA GLY A 200 15.43 -3.59 -6.51
C GLY A 200 16.95 -3.50 -6.43
N ALA A 201 17.60 -3.98 -7.50
CA ALA A 201 19.05 -4.08 -7.67
C ALA A 201 19.62 -2.88 -8.41
N LEU A 202 18.80 -2.27 -9.27
CA LEU A 202 19.14 -1.08 -10.04
C LEU A 202 19.12 0.18 -9.17
N SER A 203 19.89 1.20 -9.58
CA SER A 203 19.92 2.49 -8.88
C SER A 203 18.72 3.32 -9.23
N VAL A 204 18.51 4.41 -8.47
CA VAL A 204 17.46 5.38 -8.80
C VAL A 204 17.68 5.95 -10.18
N GLN A 205 18.93 6.27 -10.55
CA GLN A 205 19.27 6.73 -11.88
C GLN A 205 18.94 5.68 -12.94
N ASP A 206 19.28 4.41 -12.72
CA ASP A 206 19.03 3.31 -13.67
C ASP A 206 17.53 3.08 -13.85
N MET A 207 16.76 3.02 -12.76
CA MET A 207 15.31 2.85 -12.78
C MET A 207 14.60 4.05 -13.43
N SER A 208 15.03 5.27 -13.13
CA SER A 208 14.54 6.49 -13.78
C SER A 208 14.89 6.52 -15.27
N PHE A 209 16.06 6.01 -15.66
CA PHE A 209 16.46 5.90 -17.06
C PHE A 209 15.62 4.89 -17.83
N LEU A 210 15.33 3.73 -17.24
CA LEU A 210 14.43 2.73 -17.84
C LEU A 210 13.00 3.28 -18.01
N LEU A 211 12.47 3.97 -16.99
CA LEU A 211 11.15 4.61 -17.08
C LEU A 211 11.15 5.72 -18.15
N ALA A 212 12.19 6.56 -18.21
CA ALA A 212 12.37 7.57 -19.25
C ALA A 212 12.34 6.94 -20.66
N MET A 213 13.06 5.83 -20.84
CA MET A 213 13.10 5.06 -22.07
C MET A 213 11.73 4.50 -22.45
N GLN A 214 10.95 3.96 -21.49
CA GLN A 214 9.59 3.50 -21.76
C GLN A 214 8.66 4.63 -22.21
N LEU A 215 8.68 5.75 -21.50
CA LEU A 215 7.85 6.92 -21.82
C LEU A 215 8.21 7.50 -23.20
N GLU A 216 9.50 7.56 -23.53
CA GLU A 216 9.97 8.10 -24.81
C GLU A 216 9.72 7.12 -25.97
N ALA A 217 10.01 5.83 -25.80
CA ALA A 217 9.78 4.81 -26.81
C ALA A 217 8.30 4.74 -27.21
N ARG A 218 7.39 4.82 -26.23
CA ARG A 218 5.93 4.83 -26.41
C ARG A 218 5.37 6.18 -26.90
N GLY A 219 6.19 7.23 -26.98
CA GLY A 219 5.75 8.55 -27.45
C GLY A 219 4.74 9.22 -26.53
N ILE A 220 4.85 9.03 -25.21
CA ILE A 220 3.93 9.63 -24.25
C ILE A 220 4.03 11.16 -24.31
N ASP A 221 2.89 11.81 -24.52
CA ASP A 221 2.80 13.26 -24.69
C ASP A 221 3.22 14.01 -23.42
N ARG A 222 3.58 15.29 -23.60
CA ARG A 222 4.13 16.13 -22.53
C ARG A 222 3.16 16.32 -21.36
N ARG A 223 1.84 16.41 -21.61
CA ARG A 223 0.83 16.63 -20.56
C ARG A 223 0.66 15.37 -19.72
N THR A 224 0.49 14.21 -20.36
CA THR A 224 0.38 12.92 -19.66
C THR A 224 1.66 12.63 -18.88
N ARG A 225 2.83 12.81 -19.50
CA ARG A 225 4.14 12.67 -18.85
C ARG A 225 4.26 13.54 -17.60
N ARG A 226 3.86 14.82 -17.67
CA ARG A 226 3.87 15.72 -16.51
C ARG A 226 2.96 15.21 -15.38
N ARG A 227 1.76 14.70 -15.71
CA ARG A 227 0.82 14.09 -14.75
C ARG A 227 1.45 12.89 -14.05
N LEU A 228 2.05 11.98 -14.80
CA LEU A 228 2.67 10.77 -14.26
C LEU A 228 3.85 11.10 -13.34
N LEU A 229 4.75 12.01 -13.76
CA LEU A 229 5.92 12.39 -12.96
C LEU A 229 5.58 13.25 -11.75
N ALA A 230 4.40 13.87 -11.69
CA ALA A 230 3.94 14.58 -10.50
C ALA A 230 3.62 13.63 -9.33
N LYS A 231 3.45 12.34 -9.60
CA LYS A 231 3.21 11.28 -8.60
C LYS A 231 4.49 10.60 -8.11
N GLN A 232 5.64 10.95 -8.69
CA GLN A 232 6.93 10.38 -8.32
C GLN A 232 7.61 11.27 -7.27
N GLN A 233 8.49 10.68 -6.46
CA GLN A 233 9.42 11.41 -5.60
C GLN A 233 10.23 12.45 -6.44
N PRO A 234 10.53 13.64 -5.89
CA PRO A 234 11.13 14.74 -6.65
C PRO A 234 12.44 14.37 -7.37
N ASN A 235 13.30 13.57 -6.73
CA ASN A 235 14.59 13.15 -7.29
C ASN A 235 14.38 12.23 -8.50
N GLN A 236 13.54 11.20 -8.35
CA GLN A 236 13.15 10.26 -9.40
C GLN A 236 12.60 11.01 -10.61
N ALA A 237 11.65 11.92 -10.38
CA ALA A 237 11.06 12.75 -11.42
C ALA A 237 12.10 13.63 -12.13
N GLY A 238 13.07 14.17 -11.39
CA GLY A 238 14.22 14.90 -11.95
C GLY A 238 15.07 14.03 -12.86
N PHE A 239 15.50 12.86 -12.38
CA PHE A 239 16.32 11.94 -13.17
C PHE A 239 15.59 11.43 -14.43
N VAL A 240 14.28 11.18 -14.37
CA VAL A 240 13.50 10.81 -15.56
C VAL A 240 13.54 11.92 -16.61
N ARG A 241 13.40 13.19 -16.22
CA ARG A 241 13.42 14.33 -17.17
C ARG A 241 14.79 14.48 -17.83
N GLU A 242 15.87 14.37 -17.05
CA GLU A 242 17.23 14.42 -17.59
C GLU A 242 17.50 13.26 -18.55
N ALA A 243 17.09 12.03 -18.18
CA ALA A 243 17.22 10.87 -19.04
C ALA A 243 16.42 11.02 -20.35
N GLN A 244 15.20 11.56 -20.31
CA GLN A 244 14.43 11.84 -21.52
C GLN A 244 15.09 12.88 -22.41
N ALA A 245 15.57 14.00 -21.84
CA ALA A 245 16.29 15.02 -22.61
C ALA A 245 17.51 14.42 -23.35
N TRP A 246 18.23 13.51 -22.68
CA TRP A 246 19.32 12.77 -23.31
C TRP A 246 18.86 11.81 -24.39
N LEU A 247 17.80 11.03 -24.15
CA LEU A 247 17.25 10.04 -25.08
C LEU A 247 16.72 10.66 -26.38
N THR A 248 16.07 11.82 -26.30
CA THR A 248 15.55 12.54 -27.48
C THR A 248 16.66 13.04 -28.40
N GLN A 249 17.89 13.22 -27.90
CA GLN A 249 19.04 13.67 -28.69
C GLN A 249 19.79 12.50 -29.36
N GLN A 250 19.46 11.25 -29.05
CA GLN A 250 20.19 10.09 -29.56
C GLN A 250 19.85 9.80 -31.03
N GLN A 251 20.90 9.48 -31.80
CA GLN A 251 20.79 8.88 -33.12
C GLN A 251 21.61 7.58 -33.17
N PRO A 252 21.01 6.44 -33.52
CA PRO A 252 19.58 6.24 -33.83
C PRO A 252 18.67 6.46 -32.62
N THR A 253 17.39 6.76 -32.88
CA THR A 253 16.39 7.00 -31.81
C THR A 253 16.26 5.77 -30.90
N VAL A 254 15.86 5.98 -29.64
CA VAL A 254 15.71 4.87 -28.69
C VAL A 254 14.75 3.79 -29.19
N ARG A 255 13.68 4.16 -29.91
CA ARG A 255 12.74 3.20 -30.51
C ARG A 255 13.43 2.26 -31.51
N ALA A 256 14.28 2.81 -32.37
CA ALA A 256 15.05 2.03 -33.34
C ALA A 256 16.08 1.14 -32.64
N ARG A 257 16.75 1.66 -31.59
CA ARG A 257 17.70 0.88 -30.77
C ARG A 257 17.04 -0.30 -30.05
N LEU A 258 15.77 -0.15 -29.65
CA LEU A 258 14.98 -1.21 -29.02
C LEU A 258 14.37 -2.21 -30.02
N GLY A 259 14.54 -2.00 -31.34
CA GLY A 259 13.96 -2.86 -32.37
C GLY A 259 12.43 -2.81 -32.41
N LEU A 260 11.81 -1.74 -31.92
CA LEU A 260 10.36 -1.61 -31.89
C LEU A 260 9.78 -1.32 -33.28
N PRO A 261 8.61 -1.88 -33.62
CA PRO A 261 7.93 -1.58 -34.88
C PRO A 261 7.51 -0.11 -34.97
N GLN A 262 7.16 0.34 -36.18
CA GLN A 262 6.67 1.71 -36.37
C GLN A 262 5.34 1.91 -35.62
N PRO A 263 5.05 3.11 -35.08
CA PRO A 263 3.82 3.38 -34.33
C PRO A 263 2.53 2.99 -35.05
N ALA A 264 2.48 3.12 -36.37
CA ALA A 264 1.32 2.72 -37.18
C ALA A 264 1.04 1.21 -37.16
N GLN A 265 2.01 0.39 -36.75
CA GLN A 265 1.90 -1.07 -36.64
C GLN A 265 1.66 -1.53 -35.20
N TRP A 266 1.52 -0.58 -34.25
CA TRP A 266 1.35 -0.96 -32.86
C TRP A 266 -0.03 -1.56 -32.63
N PRO A 267 -0.12 -2.64 -31.84
CA PRO A 267 -1.41 -3.15 -31.42
C PRO A 267 -2.14 -2.11 -30.57
N ALA A 268 -3.48 -2.15 -30.59
CA ALA A 268 -4.29 -1.31 -29.72
C ALA A 268 -3.91 -1.52 -28.24
N PRO A 269 -3.88 -0.45 -27.42
CA PRO A 269 -3.69 -0.58 -25.97
C PRO A 269 -4.70 -1.57 -25.36
N HIS A 270 -4.34 -2.20 -24.24
CA HIS A 270 -5.33 -2.98 -23.50
C HIS A 270 -6.44 -2.08 -22.98
N ASP A 271 -7.67 -2.57 -23.06
CA ASP A 271 -8.78 -1.94 -22.37
C ASP A 271 -8.55 -2.06 -20.85
N LEU A 272 -8.51 -0.92 -20.18
CA LEU A 272 -8.27 -0.88 -18.74
C LEU A 272 -9.45 -1.49 -17.99
N GLU A 273 -10.68 -1.32 -18.46
CA GLU A 273 -11.88 -1.86 -17.81
C GLU A 273 -11.87 -3.40 -17.83
N ALA A 274 -11.53 -4.00 -18.98
CA ALA A 274 -11.31 -5.44 -19.05
C ALA A 274 -10.20 -5.93 -18.10
N LEU A 275 -9.12 -5.16 -17.93
CA LEU A 275 -8.03 -5.52 -17.02
C LEU A 275 -8.37 -5.32 -15.54
N THR A 276 -9.29 -4.40 -15.20
CA THR A 276 -9.68 -4.04 -13.82
C THR A 276 -11.00 -4.65 -13.39
N GLY A 277 -11.75 -5.28 -14.31
CA GLY A 277 -12.96 -6.02 -14.00
C GLY A 277 -12.74 -7.14 -12.96
N PRO A 278 -13.82 -7.80 -12.49
CA PRO A 278 -13.75 -8.84 -11.48
C PRO A 278 -12.64 -9.87 -11.74
N LEU A 279 -11.93 -10.27 -10.69
CA LEU A 279 -10.99 -11.38 -10.78
C LEU A 279 -11.80 -12.68 -10.78
N GLU A 280 -11.58 -13.50 -11.79
CA GLU A 280 -12.04 -14.88 -11.74
C GLU A 280 -11.19 -15.59 -10.69
N ASP A 281 -11.83 -16.24 -9.72
CA ASP A 281 -11.10 -17.06 -8.77
C ASP A 281 -10.98 -18.48 -9.34
N PRO A 282 -9.81 -18.89 -9.88
CA PRO A 282 -9.65 -20.24 -10.43
C PRO A 282 -9.95 -21.33 -9.38
N ARG A 283 -9.89 -21.01 -8.08
CA ARG A 283 -10.25 -21.93 -7.00
C ARG A 283 -11.75 -22.12 -6.84
N ARG A 284 -12.60 -21.17 -7.26
CA ARG A 284 -14.05 -21.37 -7.25
C ARG A 284 -14.51 -22.45 -8.23
N SER A 285 -13.72 -22.71 -9.27
CA SER A 285 -13.94 -23.81 -10.22
C SER A 285 -13.25 -25.12 -9.83
N ALA A 286 -12.34 -25.11 -8.84
CA ALA A 286 -11.67 -26.30 -8.36
C ALA A 286 -12.61 -27.10 -7.43
N SER A 287 -12.57 -28.43 -7.51
CA SER A 287 -13.37 -29.26 -6.60
C SER A 287 -12.85 -29.13 -5.16
N PRO A 288 -13.69 -29.29 -4.12
CA PRO A 288 -13.27 -29.21 -2.72
C PRO A 288 -12.05 -30.08 -2.36
N GLU A 289 -11.94 -31.25 -3.01
CA GLU A 289 -10.80 -32.19 -2.87
C GLU A 289 -9.46 -31.60 -3.33
N GLN A 290 -9.47 -30.63 -4.25
CA GLN A 290 -8.26 -29.94 -4.74
C GLN A 290 -7.83 -28.78 -3.83
N LEU A 291 -8.69 -28.33 -2.91
CA LEU A 291 -8.43 -27.17 -2.05
C LEU A 291 -7.79 -27.57 -0.71
N THR A 292 -8.06 -28.77 -0.21
CA THR A 292 -7.54 -29.25 1.09
C THR A 292 -6.07 -29.66 1.05
N SER A 293 -5.51 -29.99 -0.12
CA SER A 293 -4.08 -30.34 -0.26
C SER A 293 -3.12 -29.14 -0.29
N GLY A 294 -3.62 -27.91 -0.19
CA GLY A 294 -2.85 -26.69 -0.50
C GLY A 294 -2.61 -25.69 0.64
N SER A 295 -3.20 -25.86 1.83
CA SER A 295 -3.01 -24.92 2.95
C SER A 295 -1.71 -25.14 3.72
N GLY A 296 -0.68 -25.64 3.03
CA GLY A 296 0.60 -26.00 3.61
C GLY A 296 1.32 -24.79 4.20
N VAL A 297 1.45 -24.77 5.53
CA VAL A 297 2.78 -24.59 6.12
C VAL A 297 3.72 -25.44 5.29
N PHE A 298 4.72 -24.84 4.65
CA PHE A 298 5.66 -25.58 3.82
C PHE A 298 6.46 -26.50 4.74
N ASP A 299 5.93 -27.68 5.02
CA ASP A 299 6.61 -28.64 5.84
C ASP A 299 7.84 -29.12 5.07
N SER A 300 9.00 -28.82 5.62
CA SER A 300 10.29 -29.18 5.04
C SER A 300 10.63 -30.67 5.26
N GLU A 301 9.70 -31.45 5.78
CA GLU A 301 9.95 -32.78 6.36
C GLU A 301 9.28 -33.95 5.62
N ASP A 302 8.73 -33.78 4.42
CA ASP A 302 8.24 -34.90 3.61
C ASP A 302 9.37 -35.58 2.78
N LEU A 303 10.29 -36.20 3.51
CA LEU A 303 10.99 -37.41 3.10
C LEU A 303 11.09 -38.33 4.32
N ASP A 304 10.12 -39.25 4.38
CA ASP A 304 10.11 -40.55 5.08
C ASP A 304 8.95 -40.72 6.08
N GLU A 305 8.31 -41.89 5.94
CA GLU A 305 7.36 -42.54 6.86
C GLU A 305 5.88 -42.12 6.75
N ARG A 306 5.21 -42.75 5.78
CA ARG A 306 3.81 -43.18 5.94
C ARG A 306 3.75 -44.19 7.07
N ASP A 307 2.93 -43.92 8.07
CA ASP A 307 2.16 -44.96 8.75
C ASP A 307 0.73 -44.45 8.95
N ASP A 308 -0.20 -45.34 8.63
CA ASP A 308 -1.65 -45.24 8.74
C ASP A 308 -2.06 -45.03 10.22
N ASP A 309 -3.09 -44.24 10.50
CA ASP A 309 -4.24 -44.66 11.33
C ASP A 309 -5.24 -43.54 11.68
N GLU A 310 -6.51 -43.97 11.71
CA GLU A 310 -7.67 -43.43 12.43
C GLU A 310 -8.36 -42.13 11.95
N VAL A 311 -9.41 -42.38 11.16
CA VAL A 311 -10.56 -41.49 10.90
C VAL A 311 -11.44 -41.44 12.17
N SER A 312 -11.61 -40.26 12.77
CA SER A 312 -12.70 -40.00 13.73
C SER A 312 -13.74 -39.05 13.11
N GLU A 313 -14.92 -39.58 12.82
CA GLU A 313 -16.12 -38.82 12.46
C GLU A 313 -16.66 -38.07 13.69
N HIS A 314 -16.59 -36.74 13.69
CA HIS A 314 -17.42 -35.88 14.53
C HIS A 314 -18.02 -34.76 13.66
N ASP A 315 -19.16 -35.07 13.06
CA ASP A 315 -20.07 -34.13 12.41
C ASP A 315 -20.89 -33.39 13.47
N HIS A 316 -20.53 -32.13 13.73
CA HIS A 316 -21.46 -31.07 14.15
C HIS A 316 -20.91 -29.73 13.65
N ALA A 317 -21.18 -29.43 12.38
CA ALA A 317 -20.93 -28.13 11.77
C ALA A 317 -22.06 -27.16 12.16
N ASP A 318 -21.93 -26.54 13.34
CA ASP A 318 -22.40 -25.18 13.47
C ASP A 318 -21.45 -24.33 12.61
N ASP A 319 -21.98 -23.68 11.57
CA ASP A 319 -21.22 -22.81 10.66
C ASP A 319 -20.63 -21.64 11.46
N GLU A 320 -19.48 -21.84 12.13
CA GLU A 320 -18.68 -20.75 12.66
C GLU A 320 -18.28 -19.87 11.46
N PRO A 321 -18.74 -18.61 11.39
CA PRO A 321 -18.32 -17.72 10.32
C PRO A 321 -16.79 -17.62 10.37
N ARG A 322 -16.14 -17.93 9.25
CA ARG A 322 -14.67 -17.99 9.16
C ARG A 322 -14.08 -16.70 9.75
N ARG A 323 -13.28 -16.85 10.81
CA ARG A 323 -12.67 -15.76 11.60
C ARG A 323 -11.68 -14.90 10.79
N ASP A 324 -11.43 -15.23 9.52
CA ASP A 324 -10.52 -14.54 8.59
C ASP A 324 -11.16 -13.39 7.80
N ILE A 325 -12.48 -13.19 7.90
CA ILE A 325 -13.19 -12.09 7.25
C ILE A 325 -13.25 -10.86 8.18
N ASP A 326 -12.27 -9.94 8.09
CA ASP A 326 -12.35 -8.62 8.74
C ASP A 326 -13.41 -7.77 8.00
N LEU A 327 -14.62 -7.67 8.59
CA LEU A 327 -15.77 -6.92 8.06
C LEU A 327 -15.47 -5.41 7.89
N GLY A 328 -14.30 -4.92 8.35
CA GLY A 328 -13.95 -3.52 8.44
C GLY A 328 -14.41 -2.93 9.77
N ILE A 329 -14.23 -1.63 9.97
CA ILE A 329 -14.55 -1.01 11.27
C ILE A 329 -16.05 -0.97 11.59
N ARG A 330 -16.91 -0.93 10.57
CA ARG A 330 -18.36 -0.77 10.74
C ARG A 330 -18.96 -2.01 11.36
N GLY A 331 -19.54 -1.86 12.56
CA GLY A 331 -20.09 -2.97 13.33
C GLY A 331 -19.04 -3.91 13.96
N ALA A 332 -17.73 -3.64 13.82
CA ALA A 332 -16.67 -4.54 14.30
C ALA A 332 -16.75 -4.84 15.81
N ASN A 333 -17.30 -3.90 16.58
CA ASN A 333 -17.44 -4.00 18.02
C ASN A 333 -18.91 -4.00 18.45
N ARG A 334 -19.85 -4.37 17.58
CA ARG A 334 -21.28 -4.41 17.94
C ARG A 334 -21.46 -5.27 19.21
N GLY A 335 -22.15 -4.73 20.22
CA GLY A 335 -22.37 -5.36 21.53
C GLY A 335 -21.16 -5.44 22.48
N LYS A 336 -19.94 -5.12 22.02
CA LYS A 336 -18.72 -5.11 22.85
C LYS A 336 -18.53 -3.78 23.58
N PRO A 337 -17.90 -3.78 24.76
CA PRO A 337 -17.62 -2.54 25.48
C PRO A 337 -16.57 -1.71 24.73
N VAL A 338 -16.82 -0.40 24.65
CA VAL A 338 -15.84 0.62 24.27
C VAL A 338 -15.87 1.74 25.29
N PHE A 339 -14.83 2.57 25.30
CA PHE A 339 -14.72 3.70 26.21
C PHE A 339 -14.63 5.01 25.45
N ARG A 340 -15.09 6.07 26.09
CA ARG A 340 -14.91 7.43 25.60
C ARG A 340 -13.57 7.94 26.11
N ILE A 341 -12.64 8.19 25.19
CA ILE A 341 -11.35 8.80 25.52
C ILE A 341 -11.52 10.31 25.56
N GLU A 342 -11.40 10.91 26.75
CA GLU A 342 -11.40 12.35 26.91
C GLU A 342 -9.97 12.89 26.90
N ARG A 343 -9.67 13.69 25.88
CA ARG A 343 -8.41 14.42 25.79
C ARG A 343 -8.68 15.91 25.89
N SER A 344 -7.95 16.58 26.77
CA SER A 344 -7.97 18.03 26.82
C SER A 344 -7.40 18.60 25.52
N GLY A 345 -8.15 19.51 24.87
CA GLY A 345 -7.69 20.28 23.73
C GLY A 345 -6.59 21.29 24.09
N ALA A 346 -6.32 21.52 25.37
CA ALA A 346 -5.38 22.52 25.90
C ALA A 346 -4.02 22.47 25.21
N LEU A 347 -3.38 21.29 25.15
CA LEU A 347 -2.05 21.18 24.56
C LEU A 347 -2.04 21.46 23.06
N ARG A 348 -3.11 21.07 22.34
CA ARG A 348 -3.24 21.33 20.90
C ARG A 348 -3.44 22.82 20.64
N MET A 349 -4.32 23.47 21.40
CA MET A 349 -4.60 24.90 21.28
C MET A 349 -3.41 25.77 21.69
N ALA A 350 -2.70 25.40 22.75
CA ALA A 350 -1.46 26.07 23.17
C ALA A 350 -0.39 26.03 22.07
N LYS A 351 -0.20 24.87 21.42
CA LYS A 351 0.70 24.73 20.27
C LYS A 351 0.23 25.56 19.08
N LEU A 352 -1.06 25.55 18.77
CA LEU A 352 -1.63 26.25 17.62
C LEU A 352 -1.51 27.77 17.76
N LEU A 353 -1.66 28.32 18.96
CA LEU A 353 -1.55 29.76 19.21
C LEU A 353 -0.10 30.23 19.45
N GLY A 354 0.68 29.51 20.25
CA GLY A 354 2.02 29.95 20.64
C GLY A 354 3.11 29.68 19.59
N PHE A 355 3.08 28.52 18.93
CA PHE A 355 4.17 28.08 18.05
C PHE A 355 4.31 28.92 16.77
N PRO A 356 3.24 29.31 16.06
CA PRO A 356 3.36 30.17 14.88
C PRO A 356 3.95 31.54 15.21
N VAL A 357 3.59 32.14 16.34
CA VAL A 357 4.12 33.44 16.76
C VAL A 357 5.61 33.34 17.09
N LEU A 358 6.04 32.27 17.75
CA LEU A 358 7.46 32.03 18.01
C LEU A 358 8.25 31.82 16.70
N MET A 359 7.72 31.03 15.76
CA MET A 359 8.36 30.74 14.47
C MET A 359 8.46 31.99 13.59
N ILE A 360 7.35 32.72 13.42
CA ILE A 360 7.30 33.94 12.60
C ILE A 360 8.15 35.04 13.25
N GLY A 361 8.00 35.25 14.56
CA GLY A 361 8.79 36.24 15.29
C GLY A 361 10.28 35.90 15.30
N GLY A 362 10.65 34.63 15.39
CA GLY A 362 12.04 34.18 15.26
C GLY A 362 12.62 34.37 13.87
N LEU A 363 11.83 34.18 12.82
CA LEU A 363 12.22 34.46 11.44
C LEU A 363 12.41 35.97 11.20
N LEU A 364 11.50 36.80 11.73
CA LEU A 364 11.57 38.26 11.61
C LEU A 364 12.73 38.85 12.41
N SER A 365 13.00 38.35 13.62
CA SER A 365 14.11 38.80 14.47
C SER A 365 15.50 38.48 13.88
N ARG A 366 15.60 37.53 12.96
CA ARG A 366 16.86 37.15 12.29
C ARG A 366 16.96 37.56 10.83
N GLY A 367 15.84 37.90 10.19
CA GLY A 367 15.78 38.21 8.78
C GLY A 367 15.98 39.70 8.49
N ASN A 368 16.64 40.03 7.37
CA ASN A 368 16.77 41.40 6.86
C ASN A 368 15.45 41.91 6.23
N PHE A 369 14.34 41.81 6.95
CA PHE A 369 13.03 42.25 6.46
C PHE A 369 12.71 43.73 6.78
N GLY A 370 13.71 44.49 7.26
CA GLY A 370 13.57 45.92 7.55
C GLY A 370 12.72 46.25 8.79
N VAL A 371 12.26 45.23 9.52
CA VAL A 371 11.53 45.37 10.79
C VAL A 371 12.26 44.56 11.84
N ASP A 372 12.96 45.24 12.73
CA ASP A 372 13.70 44.61 13.83
C ASP A 372 12.74 44.40 15.01
N VAL A 373 12.21 43.19 15.14
CA VAL A 373 11.36 42.82 16.29
C VAL A 373 12.26 42.15 17.33
N PRO A 374 12.51 42.79 18.48
CA PRO A 374 13.43 42.24 19.46
C PRO A 374 12.83 40.99 20.12
N MET A 375 13.64 39.93 20.24
CA MET A 375 13.21 38.61 20.75
C MET A 375 12.58 38.67 22.15
N GLN A 376 13.00 39.66 22.96
CA GLN A 376 12.43 39.96 24.28
C GLN A 376 10.94 40.34 24.26
N ILE A 377 10.38 40.75 23.11
CA ILE A 377 8.94 40.97 22.94
C ILE A 377 8.26 39.69 22.40
N VAL A 378 8.89 39.04 21.42
CA VAL A 378 8.32 37.84 20.77
C VAL A 378 8.10 36.70 21.76
N ALA A 379 9.09 36.40 22.61
CA ALA A 379 9.02 35.26 23.51
C ALA A 379 7.91 35.39 24.57
N PRO A 380 7.75 36.51 25.30
CA PRO A 380 6.62 36.69 26.23
C PRO A 380 5.26 36.65 25.55
N VAL A 381 5.13 37.20 24.34
CA VAL A 381 3.85 37.14 23.59
C VAL A 381 3.51 35.71 23.20
N ALA A 382 4.48 34.94 22.69
CA ALA A 382 4.27 33.54 22.35
C ALA A 382 3.92 32.70 23.59
N ILE A 383 4.57 32.95 24.73
CA ILE A 383 4.25 32.29 26.01
C ILE A 383 2.83 32.68 26.46
N GLY A 384 2.47 33.96 26.41
CA GLY A 384 1.13 34.44 26.77
C GLY A 384 0.04 33.81 25.93
N LEU A 385 0.24 33.70 24.62
CA LEU A 385 -0.67 33.01 23.70
C LEU A 385 -0.73 31.50 23.93
N ALA A 386 0.39 30.87 24.29
CA ALA A 386 0.39 29.45 24.66
C ALA A 386 -0.39 29.21 25.95
N VAL A 387 -0.23 30.04 26.99
CA VAL A 387 -0.99 29.98 28.25
C VAL A 387 -2.47 30.25 27.99
N LEU A 388 -2.80 31.25 27.18
CA LEU A 388 -4.18 31.50 26.75
C LEU A 388 -4.76 30.28 26.01
N GLY A 389 -3.97 29.64 25.15
CA GLY A 389 -4.36 28.41 24.47
C GLY A 389 -4.57 27.24 25.41
N LEU A 390 -3.81 27.12 26.51
CA LEU A 390 -4.07 26.13 27.55
C LEU A 390 -5.40 26.40 28.25
N ALA A 391 -5.68 27.65 28.63
CA ALA A 391 -6.91 28.03 29.31
C ALA A 391 -8.16 27.92 28.43
N VAL A 392 -8.06 28.30 27.15
CA VAL A 392 -9.16 28.14 26.19
C VAL A 392 -9.33 26.67 25.83
N GLY A 393 -8.23 25.96 25.57
CA GLY A 393 -8.29 24.56 25.16
C GLY A 393 -8.70 23.60 26.28
N SER A 394 -8.63 24.00 27.56
CA SER A 394 -9.21 23.21 28.66
C SER A 394 -10.74 23.23 28.66
N LEU A 395 -11.37 24.23 28.01
CA LEU A 395 -12.82 24.29 27.81
C LEU A 395 -13.30 23.35 26.70
N PHE A 396 -12.38 22.82 25.88
CA PHE A 396 -12.69 21.90 24.79
C PHE A 396 -12.15 20.51 25.10
N THR A 397 -13.05 19.57 25.37
CA THR A 397 -12.73 18.15 25.49
C THR A 397 -12.99 17.45 24.17
N ASP A 398 -11.95 16.88 23.56
CA ASP A 398 -12.11 15.98 22.41
C ASP A 398 -12.44 14.59 22.96
N ARG A 399 -13.54 14.02 22.47
CA ARG A 399 -14.10 12.75 22.92
C ARG A 399 -14.10 11.79 21.75
N ARG A 400 -13.38 10.68 21.88
CA ARG A 400 -13.23 9.68 20.81
C ARG A 400 -13.45 8.27 21.32
N CYS A 401 -13.88 7.38 20.42
CA CYS A 401 -13.96 5.95 20.69
C CYS A 401 -12.57 5.38 21.00
N SER A 402 -12.48 4.52 22.01
CA SER A 402 -11.23 3.91 22.46
C SER A 402 -10.66 2.83 21.54
N GLU A 403 -11.46 2.34 20.58
CA GLU A 403 -11.02 1.33 19.63
C GLU A 403 -9.97 1.92 18.66
N PRO A 404 -8.71 1.43 18.63
CA PRO A 404 -7.62 2.01 17.85
C PRO A 404 -7.91 2.15 16.36
N LYS A 405 -8.63 1.18 15.78
CA LYS A 405 -9.01 1.24 14.36
C LYS A 405 -10.17 2.22 14.11
N CYS A 406 -10.97 2.57 15.14
CA CYS A 406 -12.19 3.37 15.01
C CYS A 406 -11.92 4.87 15.15
N GLY A 407 -11.51 5.30 16.35
CA GLY A 407 -11.22 6.71 16.66
C GLY A 407 -12.35 7.72 16.37
N SER A 408 -13.59 7.25 16.16
CA SER A 408 -14.75 8.10 15.83
C SER A 408 -15.03 9.10 16.95
N ALA A 409 -15.47 10.30 16.61
CA ALA A 409 -15.87 11.31 17.59
C ALA A 409 -17.17 10.88 18.29
N LEU A 410 -17.20 11.01 19.61
CA LEU A 410 -18.34 10.64 20.45
C LEU A 410 -18.91 11.88 21.15
N ARG A 411 -20.23 12.01 21.16
CA ARG A 411 -20.96 12.95 22.02
C ARG A 411 -21.11 12.35 23.41
N GLU A 412 -21.46 13.18 24.37
CA GLU A 412 -21.68 12.75 25.76
C GLU A 412 -22.90 11.84 25.90
N ALA A 413 -23.93 12.09 25.08
CA ALA A 413 -25.16 11.29 25.03
C ALA A 413 -25.01 9.96 24.28
N ASP A 414 -23.93 9.77 23.50
CA ASP A 414 -23.74 8.55 22.71
C ASP A 414 -23.51 7.36 23.65
N ARG A 415 -24.49 6.46 23.71
CA ARG A 415 -24.41 5.18 24.42
C ARG A 415 -23.81 4.07 23.56
N VAL A 416 -23.80 4.26 22.25
CA VAL A 416 -23.21 3.34 21.26
C VAL A 416 -22.36 4.16 20.29
N CYS A 417 -21.20 3.65 19.90
CA CYS A 417 -20.35 4.30 18.92
C CYS A 417 -20.98 4.20 17.53
N PRO A 418 -21.25 5.32 16.84
CA PRO A 418 -21.97 5.31 15.56
C PRO A 418 -21.18 4.67 14.41
N LEU A 419 -19.88 4.43 14.59
CA LEU A 419 -19.03 3.82 13.57
C LEU A 419 -18.84 2.33 13.83
N CYS A 420 -18.30 1.93 14.99
CA CYS A 420 -17.98 0.52 15.24
C CYS A 420 -19.10 -0.28 15.94
N GLY A 421 -20.17 0.36 16.39
CA GLY A 421 -21.29 -0.29 17.08
C GLY A 421 -21.01 -0.68 18.53
N GLY A 422 -19.83 -0.35 19.08
CA GLY A 422 -19.50 -0.67 20.47
C GLY A 422 -20.29 0.14 21.49
N VAL A 423 -20.65 -0.49 22.61
CA VAL A 423 -21.40 0.13 23.71
C VAL A 423 -20.45 0.96 24.58
N VAL A 424 -20.73 2.25 24.74
CA VAL A 424 -19.89 3.17 25.50
C VAL A 424 -20.15 2.99 26.99
N MET A 425 -19.22 2.32 27.68
CA MET A 425 -19.42 1.91 29.09
C MET A 425 -18.91 2.93 30.10
N ASP A 426 -17.80 3.60 29.81
CA ASP A 426 -17.18 4.58 30.72
C ASP A 426 -16.27 5.57 29.97
N VAL A 427 -15.74 6.54 30.71
CA VAL A 427 -14.76 7.52 30.25
C VAL A 427 -13.36 7.14 30.75
N ILE A 428 -12.38 7.14 29.84
CA ILE A 428 -10.96 6.98 30.16
C ILE A 428 -10.17 8.20 29.65
N HIS A 429 -9.00 8.47 30.23
CA HIS A 429 -8.19 9.63 29.84
C HIS A 429 -7.06 9.26 28.89
N HIS A 430 -6.63 7.99 28.91
CA HIS A 430 -5.55 7.51 28.04
C HIS A 430 -5.89 6.14 27.40
N PRO A 431 -5.56 5.90 26.11
CA PRO A 431 -5.81 4.61 25.45
C PRO A 431 -5.22 3.39 26.17
N ARG A 432 -4.15 3.59 26.95
CA ARG A 432 -3.50 2.52 27.74
C ARG A 432 -4.33 2.06 28.94
N GLU A 433 -5.28 2.88 29.40
CA GLU A 433 -6.18 2.54 30.50
C GLU A 433 -7.28 1.57 30.08
N ARG A 434 -7.46 1.35 28.76
CA ARG A 434 -8.48 0.46 28.20
C ARG A 434 -8.45 -0.93 28.83
N LEU A 435 -7.29 -1.58 28.89
CA LEU A 435 -7.17 -2.94 29.43
C LEU A 435 -7.62 -3.02 30.89
N GLY A 436 -7.22 -2.04 31.72
CA GLY A 436 -7.64 -2.00 33.12
C GLY A 436 -9.14 -1.72 33.28
N ALA A 437 -9.72 -0.87 32.42
CA ALA A 437 -11.15 -0.59 32.43
C ALA A 437 -11.98 -1.80 31.97
N ASP A 438 -11.52 -2.53 30.95
CA ASP A 438 -12.12 -3.79 30.49
C ASP A 438 -12.10 -4.85 31.61
N GLU A 439 -10.96 -5.04 32.27
CA GLU A 439 -10.83 -5.95 33.43
C GLU A 439 -11.76 -5.57 34.59
N GLU A 440 -11.96 -4.28 34.84
CA GLU A 440 -12.88 -3.80 35.87
C GLU A 440 -14.35 -4.07 35.52
N LEU A 441 -14.73 -3.95 34.24
CA LEU A 441 -16.07 -4.30 33.77
C LEU A 441 -16.34 -5.81 33.90
N VAL A 442 -15.36 -6.65 33.56
CA VAL A 442 -15.43 -8.10 33.75
C VAL A 442 -15.57 -8.44 35.24
N ARG A 443 -14.76 -7.83 36.10
CA ARG A 443 -14.83 -8.03 37.56
C ARG A 443 -16.18 -7.62 38.15
N LYS A 444 -16.81 -6.58 37.61
CA LYS A 444 -18.15 -6.12 38.00
C LYS A 444 -19.28 -6.97 37.41
N GLY A 445 -18.98 -7.97 36.58
CA GLY A 445 -19.98 -8.80 35.90
C GLY A 445 -20.82 -8.01 34.88
N LYS A 446 -20.29 -6.90 34.34
CA LYS A 446 -20.97 -6.09 33.30
C LYS A 446 -20.68 -6.58 31.89
N VAL A 447 -19.73 -7.49 31.73
CA VAL A 447 -19.30 -8.06 30.45
C VAL A 447 -19.30 -9.57 30.59
N THR A 448 -19.81 -10.27 29.58
CA THR A 448 -19.87 -11.74 29.52
C THR A 448 -18.48 -12.33 29.24
N ALA A 449 -18.34 -13.66 29.37
CA ALA A 449 -17.10 -14.35 29.02
C ALA A 449 -16.70 -14.18 27.54
N GLU A 450 -17.66 -13.89 26.67
CA GLU A 450 -17.47 -13.64 25.23
C GLU A 450 -17.09 -12.18 24.92
N GLY A 451 -17.03 -11.32 25.94
CA GLY A 451 -16.69 -9.90 25.80
C GLY A 451 -17.86 -9.01 25.38
N LEU A 452 -19.11 -9.48 25.50
CA LEU A 452 -20.32 -8.69 25.23
C LEU A 452 -20.84 -8.00 26.49
N VAL A 453 -21.44 -6.83 26.36
CA VAL A 453 -22.06 -6.13 27.50
C VAL A 453 -23.31 -6.86 27.97
N VAL A 454 -23.41 -7.14 29.27
CA VAL A 454 -24.55 -7.86 29.85
C VAL A 454 -25.83 -7.02 29.70
N GLY A 455 -26.89 -7.65 29.17
CA GLY A 455 -28.19 -7.00 28.94
C GLY A 455 -28.23 -6.11 27.70
N TRP A 456 -27.26 -6.25 26.79
CA TRP A 456 -27.35 -5.69 25.45
C TRP A 456 -28.19 -6.63 24.58
N ASP A 457 -29.41 -6.22 24.23
CA ASP A 457 -30.27 -6.89 23.26
C ASP A 457 -30.09 -6.22 21.89
N GLU A 458 -29.71 -7.01 20.88
CA GLU A 458 -29.45 -6.54 19.51
C GLU A 458 -30.74 -6.01 18.85
N ASP A 459 -31.86 -6.68 19.11
CA ASP A 459 -33.17 -6.41 18.52
C ASP A 459 -33.78 -5.07 18.98
N ALA A 460 -33.47 -4.61 20.19
CA ALA A 460 -34.05 -3.38 20.74
C ALA A 460 -33.58 -2.08 20.04
N ASN A 461 -32.61 -2.16 19.12
CA ASN A 461 -32.10 -1.00 18.37
C ASN A 461 -32.35 -1.07 16.86
N GLU A 462 -32.89 -2.16 16.31
CA GLU A 462 -33.20 -2.25 14.86
C GLU A 462 -34.64 -1.79 14.53
N ASP A 463 -35.57 -1.78 15.50
CA ASP A 463 -37.00 -1.46 15.27
C ASP A 463 -37.36 0.05 15.27
N GLY A 464 -36.40 0.95 15.02
CA GLY A 464 -36.59 2.40 15.23
C GLY A 464 -36.77 3.29 14.00
N ASP A 465 -36.43 2.82 12.80
CA ASP A 465 -36.23 3.70 11.63
C ASP A 465 -37.02 3.29 10.36
N ASP A 466 -37.96 2.32 10.42
CA ASP A 466 -38.66 1.80 9.23
C ASP A 466 -40.11 2.30 9.03
N ASP A 467 -40.62 3.27 9.80
CA ASP A 467 -42.07 3.57 9.85
C ASP A 467 -42.57 4.91 9.24
N ASP A 468 -41.78 5.69 8.47
CA ASP A 468 -42.27 6.98 7.94
C ASP A 468 -41.83 7.27 6.48
N ASP A 469 -42.25 6.49 5.47
CA ASP A 469 -42.14 6.90 4.06
C ASP A 469 -43.16 6.25 3.09
N ASP A 470 -44.34 5.83 3.56
CA ASP A 470 -45.37 5.16 2.72
C ASP A 470 -46.68 5.98 2.49
N ASP A 471 -46.64 7.30 2.64
CA ASP A 471 -47.76 8.18 2.23
C ASP A 471 -47.22 9.47 1.58
N ASP A 472 -47.15 9.52 0.24
CA ASP A 472 -47.73 10.62 -0.56
C ASP A 472 -47.41 10.52 -2.08
N ASP A 473 -48.50 10.64 -2.85
CA ASP A 473 -48.63 11.17 -4.21
C ASP A 473 -48.43 10.27 -5.45
N ASP A 474 -49.51 9.52 -5.75
CA ASP A 474 -50.03 9.29 -7.09
C ASP A 474 -50.22 10.62 -7.87
N VAL A 475 -49.16 11.12 -8.53
CA VAL A 475 -49.28 12.19 -9.53
C VAL A 475 -49.68 11.60 -10.88
N GLU A 476 -50.98 11.65 -11.14
CA GLU A 476 -51.62 11.35 -12.43
C GLU A 476 -51.00 12.20 -13.57
N PRO A 477 -50.47 11.60 -14.67
CA PRO A 477 -49.93 12.40 -15.77
C PRO A 477 -51.04 13.05 -16.62
N PRO A 478 -50.86 14.31 -17.07
CA PRO A 478 -51.89 15.01 -17.82
C PRO A 478 -52.12 14.39 -19.20
N ARG A 479 -53.38 13.99 -19.46
CA ARG A 479 -53.86 13.54 -20.76
C ARG A 479 -53.79 14.67 -21.78
N ALA A 480 -53.03 14.46 -22.85
CA ALA A 480 -53.03 15.32 -24.03
C ALA A 480 -54.42 15.31 -24.70
N ARG A 481 -55.00 16.49 -24.93
CA ARG A 481 -56.14 16.69 -25.83
C ARG A 481 -55.65 17.05 -27.22
N VAL A 482 -56.29 16.41 -28.20
CA VAL A 482 -56.19 16.56 -29.66
C VAL A 482 -56.50 17.98 -30.12
#